data_AF-U3PA04-F1
#
_entry.id   AF-U3PA04-F1
#
_cell.length_a   1.000
_cell.length_b   1.000
_cell.length_c   1.000
_cell.angle_alpha   90.00
_cell.angle_beta   90.00
_cell.angle_gamma   90.00
#
_symmetry.space_group_name_H-M   'P 1'
#
loop_
_entity.id
_entity.type
_entity.pdbx_description
1 polymer ?
#
loop_
_entity_poly.entity_id
_entity_poly.type
_entity_poly.pdbx_seq_one_letter_code
_entity_poly.pdbx_strand_id
1 'polypeptide(L)'
;MLVEVIWPEFIGALEAGDYGNKLFVPLRFVDFTPGYDTNSAVLFPETVSMREIPAFTWGAIFQDREAARYRRVVRAAAGIARLELPEDAARMLEDQRLTEETFAMWDLIHDRSHMCGDLPFDPFMIKQRMPFFLYSLEELRCDLTAFRESVRLARAEDMDETIREHARLVQYAVIFDRIFRFAITGSRVRNYDGLGGQLLFAWLHQHEALHWTDTRLTIDWDAAPDVVVALSDRINELYWRSIDRPKVAHWLAAYEMLTRTLTPHPASQWARGLPDEILAGPPKGYTDAVLDDEFPLSMFYEALSKKMAGVIESTAGITGTTDAA
;
A
#
# COMPACT_ATOMS: atom_id res chain seq x y z
N MET A 1 -22.92 -8.31 11.10
CA MET A 1 -22.32 -7.01 10.75
C MET A 1 -23.39 -6.20 10.03
N LEU A 2 -23.55 -4.94 10.41
CA LEU A 2 -24.38 -3.94 9.75
C LEU A 2 -23.45 -2.89 9.13
N VAL A 3 -23.74 -2.48 7.90
CA VAL A 3 -22.88 -1.57 7.13
C VAL A 3 -23.70 -0.53 6.37
N GLU A 4 -23.07 0.60 6.06
CA GLU A 4 -23.57 1.65 5.17
C GLU A 4 -22.54 1.88 4.04
N VAL A 5 -23.02 2.24 2.84
CA VAL A 5 -22.17 2.55 1.69
C VAL A 5 -21.73 4.01 1.73
N ILE A 6 -20.44 4.29 1.44
CA ILE A 6 -19.90 5.65 1.34
C ILE A 6 -19.76 6.04 -0.13
N TRP A 7 -20.76 6.68 -0.73
CA TRP A 7 -20.72 7.02 -2.16
C TRP A 7 -21.00 8.50 -2.43
N PRO A 8 -20.06 9.41 -2.09
CA PRO A 8 -20.21 10.82 -2.40
C PRO A 8 -20.21 11.05 -3.92
N GLU A 9 -20.83 12.15 -4.36
CA GLU A 9 -21.07 12.42 -5.79
C GLU A 9 -19.79 12.42 -6.63
N PHE A 10 -18.67 12.94 -6.09
CA PHE A 10 -17.41 12.99 -6.81
C PHE A 10 -16.79 11.60 -7.04
N ILE A 11 -16.98 10.65 -6.11
CA ILE A 11 -16.56 9.24 -6.31
C ILE A 11 -17.39 8.60 -7.42
N GLY A 12 -18.70 8.86 -7.43
CA GLY A 12 -19.57 8.43 -8.53
C GLY A 12 -19.16 9.02 -9.88
N ALA A 13 -18.73 10.28 -9.92
CA ALA A 13 -18.24 10.91 -11.14
C ALA A 13 -16.90 10.29 -11.62
N LEU A 14 -15.97 10.00 -10.71
CA LEU A 14 -14.70 9.34 -11.03
C LEU A 14 -14.93 7.92 -11.57
N GLU A 15 -15.80 7.13 -10.91
CA GLU A 15 -16.15 5.77 -11.34
C GLU A 15 -16.86 5.77 -12.71
N ALA A 16 -17.75 6.72 -12.97
CA ALA A 16 -18.41 6.82 -14.27
C ALA A 16 -17.45 7.22 -15.41
N GLY A 17 -16.28 7.77 -15.08
CA GLY A 17 -15.27 8.25 -16.03
C GLY A 17 -14.09 7.28 -16.21
N ASP A 18 -12.88 7.83 -16.19
CA ASP A 18 -11.65 7.07 -16.46
C ASP A 18 -11.31 6.02 -15.39
N TYR A 19 -11.90 6.15 -14.19
CA TYR A 19 -11.61 5.32 -13.02
C TYR A 19 -12.67 4.26 -12.74
N GLY A 20 -13.43 3.84 -13.76
CA GLY A 20 -14.47 2.82 -13.62
C GLY A 20 -14.01 1.54 -12.96
N ASN A 21 -14.74 1.15 -11.91
CA ASN A 21 -14.50 -0.04 -11.09
C ASN A 21 -15.83 -0.55 -10.53
N LYS A 22 -16.53 -1.34 -11.34
CA LYS A 22 -17.88 -1.85 -11.02
C LYS A 22 -17.91 -2.89 -9.89
N LEU A 23 -16.75 -3.34 -9.43
CA LEU A 23 -16.63 -4.35 -8.40
C LEU A 23 -16.35 -3.75 -7.02
N PHE A 24 -15.97 -2.48 -6.92
CA PHE A 24 -15.58 -1.86 -5.67
C PHE A 24 -16.75 -1.18 -4.95
N VAL A 25 -16.88 -1.44 -3.64
CA VAL A 25 -17.86 -0.78 -2.77
C VAL A 25 -17.19 -0.33 -1.46
N PRO A 26 -17.02 0.97 -1.21
CA PRO A 26 -16.56 1.49 0.07
C PRO A 26 -17.70 1.43 1.10
N LEU A 27 -17.39 0.90 2.28
CA LEU A 27 -18.34 0.68 3.36
C LEU A 27 -17.89 1.35 4.64
N ARG A 28 -18.85 1.62 5.53
CA ARG A 28 -18.60 1.85 6.95
C ARG A 28 -19.34 0.87 7.83
N PHE A 29 -18.76 0.54 8.98
CA PHE A 29 -19.47 -0.21 10.02
C PHE A 29 -20.55 0.66 10.68
N VAL A 30 -21.76 0.11 10.79
CA VAL A 30 -22.82 0.62 11.67
C VAL A 30 -22.81 -0.14 12.99
N ASP A 31 -22.65 -1.46 12.93
CA ASP A 31 -22.53 -2.34 14.10
C ASP A 31 -21.90 -3.69 13.70
N PHE A 32 -21.22 -4.36 14.63
CA PHE A 32 -20.63 -5.68 14.37
C PHE A 32 -20.51 -6.53 15.64
N THR A 33 -20.52 -7.85 15.44
CA THR A 33 -20.28 -8.80 16.54
C THR A 33 -18.79 -8.90 16.84
N PRO A 34 -18.37 -9.34 18.05
CA PRO A 34 -16.95 -9.43 18.42
C PRO A 34 -16.05 -10.24 17.45
N GLY A 35 -16.61 -11.06 16.56
CA GLY A 35 -15.84 -11.72 15.50
C GLY A 35 -15.25 -10.77 14.45
N TYR A 36 -15.72 -9.52 14.36
CA TYR A 36 -15.20 -8.48 13.47
C TYR A 36 -14.28 -7.47 14.19
N ASP A 37 -14.03 -7.69 15.48
CA ASP A 37 -13.05 -6.96 16.30
C ASP A 37 -11.63 -7.46 15.96
N THR A 38 -11.18 -7.11 14.75
CA THR A 38 -9.91 -7.57 14.18
C THR A 38 -9.26 -6.46 13.35
N ASN A 39 -8.06 -6.74 12.82
CA ASN A 39 -7.40 -5.85 11.87
C ASN A 39 -7.93 -5.98 10.43
N SER A 40 -8.86 -6.90 10.13
CA SER A 40 -9.41 -6.99 8.76
C SER A 40 -10.20 -5.73 8.42
N ALA A 41 -9.89 -5.13 7.27
CA ALA A 41 -10.61 -3.98 6.71
C ALA A 41 -11.20 -4.26 5.33
N VAL A 42 -11.15 -5.51 4.89
CA VAL A 42 -11.62 -5.89 3.56
C VAL A 42 -12.63 -7.02 3.65
N LEU A 43 -13.55 -7.05 2.69
CA LEU A 43 -14.50 -8.10 2.45
C LEU A 43 -14.46 -8.42 0.95
N PHE A 44 -13.50 -9.26 0.59
CA PHE A 44 -13.37 -9.79 -0.77
C PHE A 44 -13.75 -11.27 -0.79
N PRO A 45 -14.38 -11.76 -1.85
CA PRO A 45 -14.70 -13.18 -1.97
C PRO A 45 -13.48 -14.12 -1.80
N GLU A 46 -12.29 -13.68 -2.19
CA GLU A 46 -11.01 -14.37 -2.04
C GLU A 46 -10.64 -14.64 -0.57
N THR A 47 -11.22 -13.88 0.37
CA THR A 47 -10.99 -14.03 1.82
C THR A 47 -11.85 -15.11 2.48
N VAL A 48 -12.72 -15.78 1.73
CA VAL A 48 -13.62 -16.84 2.22
C VAL A 48 -13.24 -18.19 1.61
N SER A 49 -13.14 -19.22 2.45
CA SER A 49 -12.95 -20.59 1.97
C SER A 49 -14.21 -21.06 1.25
N MET A 50 -14.11 -21.36 -0.05
CA MET A 50 -15.23 -21.81 -0.86
C MET A 50 -14.99 -23.21 -1.44
N ARG A 51 -16.05 -24.00 -1.60
CA ARG A 51 -16.01 -25.34 -2.22
C ARG A 51 -15.75 -25.28 -3.73
N GLU A 52 -16.26 -24.25 -4.39
CA GLU A 52 -16.12 -23.95 -5.81
C GLU A 52 -15.87 -22.44 -5.95
N ILE A 53 -15.24 -22.01 -7.05
CA ILE A 53 -14.94 -20.60 -7.31
C ILE A 53 -16.18 -19.96 -7.97
N PRO A 54 -16.94 -19.09 -7.29
CA PRO A 54 -18.05 -18.39 -7.94
C PRO A 54 -17.53 -17.25 -8.80
N ALA A 55 -18.39 -16.72 -9.68
CA ALA A 55 -18.10 -15.45 -10.32
C ALA A 55 -18.15 -14.33 -9.25
N PHE A 56 -17.06 -13.61 -9.10
CA PHE A 56 -16.99 -12.47 -8.18
C PHE A 56 -17.51 -11.22 -8.88
N THR A 57 -18.51 -10.59 -8.28
CA THR A 57 -19.18 -9.41 -8.84
C THR A 57 -19.10 -8.19 -7.92
N TRP A 58 -18.36 -8.30 -6.81
CA TRP A 58 -18.17 -7.25 -5.82
C TRP A 58 -16.99 -7.56 -4.91
N GLY A 59 -16.45 -6.51 -4.30
CA GLY A 59 -15.45 -6.47 -3.25
C GLY A 59 -15.66 -5.19 -2.47
N ALA A 60 -15.43 -5.23 -1.16
CA ALA A 60 -15.70 -4.09 -0.31
C ALA A 60 -14.58 -3.81 0.68
N ILE A 61 -14.37 -2.53 0.97
CA ILE A 61 -13.37 -2.05 1.91
C ILE A 61 -14.05 -1.18 2.97
N PHE A 62 -13.73 -1.40 4.24
CA PHE A 62 -14.27 -0.66 5.37
C PHE A 62 -13.49 0.65 5.57
N GLN A 63 -13.90 1.70 4.86
CA GLN A 63 -13.20 2.98 4.86
C GLN A 63 -13.24 3.71 6.17
N ASP A 64 -14.29 3.52 6.97
CA ASP A 64 -14.34 4.12 8.31
C ASP A 64 -13.21 3.60 9.20
N ARG A 65 -12.90 2.31 9.06
CA ARG A 65 -11.86 1.62 9.81
C ARG A 65 -10.47 1.98 9.30
N GLU A 66 -10.23 1.97 8.00
CA GLU A 66 -8.94 2.42 7.44
C GLU A 66 -8.69 3.90 7.77
N ALA A 67 -9.70 4.76 7.63
CA ALA A 67 -9.61 6.16 8.00
C ALA A 67 -9.29 6.36 9.49
N ALA A 68 -9.99 5.66 10.38
CA ALA A 68 -9.74 5.73 11.82
C ALA A 68 -8.32 5.28 12.19
N ARG A 69 -7.85 4.18 11.58
CA ARG A 69 -6.47 3.68 11.75
C ARG A 69 -5.44 4.69 11.29
N TYR A 70 -5.60 5.21 10.08
CA TYR A 70 -4.73 6.21 9.50
C TYR A 70 -4.61 7.41 10.43
N ARG A 71 -5.74 7.98 10.85
CA ARG A 71 -5.79 9.14 11.75
C ARG A 71 -5.03 8.88 13.05
N ARG A 72 -5.22 7.72 13.68
CA ARG A 72 -4.57 7.36 14.95
C ARG A 72 -3.07 7.10 14.79
N VAL A 73 -2.69 6.30 13.79
CA VAL A 73 -1.30 5.88 13.55
C VAL A 73 -0.46 7.05 13.07
N VAL A 74 -0.93 7.82 12.08
CA VAL A 74 -0.16 8.93 11.51
C VAL A 74 0.03 10.05 12.54
N ARG A 75 -0.98 10.37 13.36
CA ARG A 75 -0.84 11.33 14.46
C ARG A 75 0.27 10.93 15.42
N ALA A 76 0.28 9.67 15.86
CA ALA A 76 1.30 9.18 16.79
C ALA A 76 2.70 9.12 16.13
N ALA A 77 2.77 8.64 14.89
CA ALA A 77 4.02 8.54 14.15
C ALA A 77 4.63 9.93 13.88
N ALA A 78 3.83 10.91 13.46
CA ALA A 78 4.27 12.29 13.28
C ALA A 78 4.82 12.90 14.57
N GLY A 79 4.17 12.66 15.72
CA GLY A 79 4.67 13.07 17.03
C GLY A 79 6.01 12.41 17.42
N ILE A 80 6.15 11.11 17.19
CA ILE A 80 7.38 10.35 17.47
C ILE A 80 8.53 10.81 16.55
N ALA A 81 8.22 11.04 15.28
CA ALA A 81 9.17 11.45 14.24
C ALA A 81 9.42 12.97 14.23
N ARG A 82 8.69 13.74 15.03
CA ARG A 82 8.70 15.22 15.05
C ARG A 82 8.45 15.81 13.65
N LEU A 83 7.63 15.14 12.86
CA LEU A 83 7.26 15.56 11.52
C LEU A 83 6.26 16.71 11.64
N GLU A 84 6.56 17.84 11.01
CA GLU A 84 5.59 18.90 10.77
C GLU A 84 4.72 18.51 9.58
N LEU A 85 3.41 18.43 9.80
CA LEU A 85 2.45 18.03 8.79
C LEU A 85 2.01 19.26 7.97
N PRO A 86 1.82 19.11 6.64
CA PRO A 86 1.05 20.05 5.84
C PRO A 86 -0.34 20.30 6.44
N GLU A 87 -0.88 21.51 6.25
CA GLU A 87 -2.16 21.94 6.84
C GLU A 87 -3.33 21.05 6.42
N ASP A 88 -3.38 20.69 5.14
CA ASP A 88 -4.37 19.78 4.56
C ASP A 88 -4.26 18.37 5.14
N ALA A 89 -3.04 17.83 5.28
CA ALA A 89 -2.80 16.55 5.94
C ALA A 89 -3.22 16.58 7.42
N ALA A 90 -2.91 17.66 8.14
CA ALA A 90 -3.32 17.83 9.54
C ALA A 90 -4.84 17.86 9.68
N ARG A 91 -5.54 18.60 8.81
CA ARG A 91 -7.01 18.65 8.77
C ARG A 91 -7.62 17.26 8.48
N MET A 92 -7.04 16.50 7.56
CA MET A 92 -7.45 15.13 7.31
C MET A 92 -7.37 14.27 8.58
N LEU A 93 -6.31 14.42 9.39
CA LEU A 93 -6.22 13.68 10.66
C LEU A 93 -7.35 14.01 11.64
N GLU A 94 -7.92 15.21 11.58
CA GLU A 94 -9.00 15.67 12.47
C GLU A 94 -10.40 15.30 11.95
N ASP A 95 -10.57 15.12 10.64
CA ASP A 95 -11.85 14.84 10.01
C ASP A 95 -11.97 13.39 9.52
N GLN A 96 -12.78 12.61 10.24
CA GLN A 96 -13.08 11.21 9.90
C GLN A 96 -13.73 11.07 8.53
N ARG A 97 -14.69 11.94 8.19
CA ARG A 97 -15.45 11.84 6.94
C ARG A 97 -14.56 12.19 5.76
N LEU A 98 -13.78 13.26 5.86
CA LEU A 98 -12.81 13.62 4.83
C LEU A 98 -11.79 12.49 4.58
N THR A 99 -11.35 11.84 5.65
CA THR A 99 -10.44 10.69 5.53
C THR A 99 -11.13 9.50 4.86
N GLU A 100 -12.37 9.17 5.22
CA GLU A 100 -13.16 8.13 4.56
C GLU A 100 -13.33 8.38 3.06
N GLU A 101 -13.68 9.61 2.67
CA GLU A 101 -13.85 10.02 1.28
C GLU A 101 -12.51 9.98 0.51
N THR A 102 -11.40 10.31 1.17
CA THR A 102 -10.03 10.20 0.60
C THR A 102 -9.64 8.74 0.36
N PHE A 103 -9.87 7.85 1.32
CA PHE A 103 -9.57 6.43 1.16
C PHE A 103 -10.50 5.77 0.12
N ALA A 104 -11.76 6.18 0.04
CA ALA A 104 -12.65 5.73 -1.03
C ALA A 104 -12.10 6.08 -2.43
N MET A 105 -11.51 7.27 -2.59
CA MET A 105 -10.85 7.66 -3.85
C MET A 105 -9.58 6.86 -4.10
N TRP A 106 -8.72 6.70 -3.09
CA TRP A 106 -7.50 5.89 -3.20
C TRP A 106 -7.84 4.47 -3.66
N ASP A 107 -8.73 3.80 -2.94
CA ASP A 107 -9.06 2.40 -3.19
C ASP A 107 -9.83 2.18 -4.50
N LEU A 108 -10.67 3.13 -4.93
CA LEU A 108 -11.31 3.09 -6.24
C LEU A 108 -10.26 2.92 -7.35
N ILE A 109 -9.18 3.71 -7.29
CA ILE A 109 -8.12 3.72 -8.29
C ILE A 109 -7.16 2.53 -8.07
N HIS A 110 -6.80 2.22 -6.83
CA HIS A 110 -5.93 1.10 -6.47
C HIS A 110 -6.52 -0.23 -6.95
N ASP A 111 -7.74 -0.58 -6.54
CA ASP A 111 -8.34 -1.88 -6.83
C ASP A 111 -8.52 -2.09 -8.33
N ARG A 112 -8.89 -1.02 -9.04
CA ARG A 112 -8.97 -1.03 -10.51
C ARG A 112 -7.63 -1.38 -11.15
N SER A 113 -6.53 -0.93 -10.55
CA SER A 113 -5.19 -1.08 -11.08
C SER A 113 -4.69 -2.53 -11.04
N HIS A 114 -5.25 -3.38 -10.18
CA HIS A 114 -4.98 -4.83 -10.22
C HIS A 114 -5.46 -5.50 -11.51
N MET A 115 -6.44 -4.92 -12.20
CA MET A 115 -7.04 -5.48 -13.42
C MET A 115 -6.67 -4.72 -14.69
N CYS A 116 -5.85 -3.67 -14.59
CA CYS A 116 -5.52 -2.76 -15.68
C CYS A 116 -4.00 -2.57 -15.83
N GLY A 117 -3.54 -2.33 -17.07
CA GLY A 117 -2.14 -2.02 -17.39
C GLY A 117 -1.44 -3.09 -18.23
N ASP A 118 -0.12 -2.95 -18.40
CA ASP A 118 0.71 -3.94 -19.10
C ASP A 118 1.02 -5.10 -18.17
N LEU A 119 0.47 -6.28 -18.51
CA LEU A 119 0.56 -7.52 -17.74
C LEU A 119 0.26 -7.27 -16.24
N PRO A 120 -0.97 -6.82 -15.90
CA PRO A 120 -1.39 -6.71 -14.51
C PRO A 120 -1.20 -8.08 -13.87
N PHE A 121 -0.86 -8.13 -12.58
CA PHE A 121 -0.60 -9.38 -11.89
C PHE A 121 -1.73 -10.37 -12.18
N ASP A 122 -1.35 -11.37 -12.96
CA ASP A 122 -2.28 -12.02 -13.87
C ASP A 122 -3.48 -12.62 -13.10
N PRO A 123 -4.73 -12.51 -13.60
CA PRO A 123 -5.88 -13.21 -13.00
C PRO A 123 -5.68 -14.74 -12.92
N PHE A 124 -4.72 -15.34 -13.63
CA PHE A 124 -4.25 -16.73 -13.47
C PHE A 124 -3.08 -16.89 -12.45
N MET A 125 -2.52 -15.80 -11.91
CA MET A 125 -1.41 -15.74 -10.94
C MET A 125 -1.83 -15.56 -9.48
N ILE A 126 -3.08 -15.12 -9.18
CA ILE A 126 -3.62 -14.98 -7.81
C ILE A 126 -3.50 -16.29 -6.98
N LYS A 127 -3.34 -17.44 -7.64
CA LYS A 127 -3.14 -18.76 -7.00
C LYS A 127 -1.75 -19.36 -7.17
N GLN A 128 -0.80 -18.64 -7.76
CA GLN A 128 0.54 -19.14 -8.00
C GLN A 128 1.47 -18.73 -6.85
N ARG A 129 2.13 -19.73 -6.27
CA ARG A 129 3.15 -19.53 -5.25
C ARG A 129 4.35 -18.83 -5.87
N MET A 130 4.65 -17.61 -5.43
CA MET A 130 5.81 -16.85 -5.86
C MET A 130 6.54 -16.21 -4.67
N PRO A 131 7.77 -15.71 -4.86
CA PRO A 131 8.48 -14.98 -3.81
C PRO A 131 7.66 -13.81 -3.26
N PHE A 132 7.65 -13.61 -1.94
CA PHE A 132 6.72 -12.67 -1.32
C PHE A 132 6.92 -11.22 -1.78
N PHE A 133 8.14 -10.88 -2.20
CA PHE A 133 8.49 -9.56 -2.70
C PHE A 133 7.80 -9.18 -4.03
N LEU A 134 7.27 -10.15 -4.78
CA LEU A 134 6.47 -9.84 -5.97
C LEU A 134 5.06 -9.37 -5.61
N TYR A 135 4.44 -9.95 -4.57
CA TYR A 135 3.19 -9.39 -4.04
C TYR A 135 3.43 -7.97 -3.53
N SER A 136 4.58 -7.72 -2.89
CA SER A 136 4.95 -6.39 -2.42
C SER A 136 5.03 -5.37 -3.55
N LEU A 137 5.67 -5.74 -4.66
CA LEU A 137 5.77 -4.88 -5.84
C LEU A 137 4.41 -4.66 -6.51
N GLU A 138 3.51 -5.64 -6.48
CA GLU A 138 2.17 -5.50 -7.05
C GLU A 138 1.32 -4.53 -6.24
N GLU A 139 1.22 -4.73 -4.94
CA GLU A 139 0.46 -3.84 -4.05
C GLU A 139 1.00 -2.41 -4.11
N LEU A 140 2.33 -2.27 -4.11
CA LEU A 140 2.96 -0.97 -4.27
C LEU A 140 2.72 -0.39 -5.66
N ARG A 141 2.71 -1.18 -6.74
CA ARG A 141 2.38 -0.69 -8.09
C ARG A 141 0.98 -0.10 -8.13
N CYS A 142 -0.01 -0.76 -7.54
CA CYS A 142 -1.39 -0.29 -7.49
C CYS A 142 -1.49 1.03 -6.69
N ASP A 143 -0.86 1.10 -5.52
CA ASP A 143 -0.80 2.34 -4.74
C ASP A 143 -0.11 3.48 -5.47
N LEU A 144 1.02 3.20 -6.11
CA LEU A 144 1.75 4.21 -6.85
C LEU A 144 1.07 4.60 -8.16
N THR A 145 0.14 3.78 -8.65
CA THR A 145 -0.78 4.14 -9.73
C THR A 145 -1.84 5.11 -9.20
N ALA A 146 -2.47 4.81 -8.06
CA ALA A 146 -3.40 5.72 -7.39
C ALA A 146 -2.75 7.06 -7.02
N PHE A 147 -1.50 7.02 -6.54
CA PHE A 147 -0.69 8.20 -6.26
C PHE A 147 -0.44 9.03 -7.53
N ARG A 148 0.04 8.40 -8.61
CA ARG A 148 0.31 9.10 -9.89
C ARG A 148 -0.94 9.75 -10.46
N GLU A 149 -2.05 9.05 -10.46
CA GLU A 149 -3.32 9.58 -10.95
C GLU A 149 -3.81 10.73 -10.07
N SER A 150 -3.63 10.62 -8.76
CA SER A 150 -3.87 11.72 -7.82
C SER A 150 -2.98 12.94 -8.09
N VAL A 151 -1.70 12.76 -8.43
CA VAL A 151 -0.83 13.87 -8.88
C VAL A 151 -1.39 14.53 -10.14
N ARG A 152 -1.82 13.73 -11.12
CA ARG A 152 -2.40 14.22 -12.38
C ARG A 152 -3.68 15.02 -12.14
N LEU A 153 -4.60 14.49 -11.32
CA LEU A 153 -5.88 15.13 -11.00
C LEU A 153 -5.67 16.43 -10.20
N ALA A 154 -4.78 16.43 -9.21
CA ALA A 154 -4.47 17.62 -8.42
C ALA A 154 -3.87 18.76 -9.27
N ARG A 155 -3.11 18.44 -10.32
CA ARG A 155 -2.47 19.41 -11.23
C ARG A 155 -3.38 19.86 -12.38
N ALA A 156 -4.53 19.23 -12.61
CA ALA A 156 -5.44 19.57 -13.69
C ALA A 156 -6.23 20.85 -13.36
N GLU A 157 -6.11 21.88 -14.22
CA GLU A 157 -6.75 23.19 -13.99
C GLU A 157 -8.27 23.15 -14.17
N ASP A 158 -8.78 22.26 -15.02
CA ASP A 158 -10.19 22.09 -15.38
C ASP A 158 -10.93 21.06 -14.51
N MET A 159 -10.23 20.47 -13.53
CA MET A 159 -10.79 19.47 -12.62
C MET A 159 -11.59 20.11 -11.48
N ASP A 160 -12.69 19.46 -11.07
CA ASP A 160 -13.51 19.86 -9.93
C ASP A 160 -12.66 20.00 -8.65
N GLU A 161 -12.87 21.08 -7.89
CA GLU A 161 -12.03 21.38 -6.72
C GLU A 161 -12.10 20.28 -5.65
N THR A 162 -13.27 19.65 -5.48
CA THR A 162 -13.44 18.53 -4.55
C THR A 162 -12.52 17.38 -4.95
N ILE A 163 -12.47 17.06 -6.24
CA ILE A 163 -11.58 16.01 -6.76
C ILE A 163 -10.12 16.42 -6.57
N ARG A 164 -9.74 17.67 -6.86
CA ARG A 164 -8.35 18.13 -6.68
C ARG A 164 -7.90 18.11 -5.21
N GLU A 165 -8.79 18.48 -4.30
CA GLU A 165 -8.57 18.41 -2.85
C GLU A 165 -8.30 16.96 -2.42
N HIS A 166 -9.20 16.03 -2.74
CA HIS A 166 -9.04 14.62 -2.39
C HIS A 166 -7.81 14.01 -3.06
N ALA A 167 -7.50 14.39 -4.30
CA ALA A 167 -6.30 13.95 -4.99
C ALA A 167 -5.00 14.41 -4.28
N ARG A 168 -4.98 15.60 -3.66
CA ARG A 168 -3.85 16.00 -2.80
C ARG A 168 -3.79 15.15 -1.53
N LEU A 169 -4.95 14.90 -0.91
CA LEU A 169 -5.03 14.08 0.31
C LEU A 169 -4.62 12.62 0.10
N VAL A 170 -4.97 12.01 -1.04
CA VAL A 170 -4.55 10.64 -1.40
C VAL A 170 -3.02 10.54 -1.47
N GLN A 171 -2.33 11.58 -1.94
CA GLN A 171 -0.86 11.57 -1.98
C GLN A 171 -0.27 11.45 -0.56
N TYR A 172 -0.76 12.23 0.41
CA TYR A 172 -0.35 12.09 1.80
C TYR A 172 -0.74 10.74 2.39
N ALA A 173 -1.95 10.26 2.09
CA ALA A 173 -2.47 9.00 2.59
C ALA A 173 -1.53 7.84 2.23
N VAL A 174 -1.21 7.71 0.94
CA VAL A 174 -0.31 6.68 0.41
C VAL A 174 1.06 6.77 1.07
N ILE A 175 1.67 7.96 1.12
CA ILE A 175 2.99 8.15 1.73
C ILE A 175 2.96 7.73 3.19
N PHE A 176 2.05 8.31 3.98
CA PHE A 176 2.04 8.10 5.42
C PHE A 176 1.66 6.69 5.83
N ASP A 177 0.67 6.05 5.20
CA ASP A 177 0.34 4.67 5.54
C ASP A 177 1.45 3.70 5.16
N ARG A 178 2.03 3.84 3.97
CA ARG A 178 3.15 2.99 3.54
C ARG A 178 4.34 3.14 4.49
N ILE A 179 4.71 4.36 4.88
CA ILE A 179 5.91 4.58 5.71
C ILE A 179 5.67 4.47 7.22
N PHE A 180 4.46 4.67 7.74
CA PHE A 180 4.23 4.68 9.20
C PHE A 180 3.40 3.50 9.70
N ARG A 181 2.56 2.90 8.86
CA ARG A 181 1.69 1.79 9.26
C ARG A 181 2.15 0.49 8.63
N PHE A 182 2.10 0.37 7.30
CA PHE A 182 2.34 -0.88 6.59
C PHE A 182 3.75 -1.41 6.81
N ALA A 183 4.78 -0.55 6.78
CA ALA A 183 6.17 -0.93 7.01
C ALA A 183 6.40 -1.70 8.33
N ILE A 184 5.56 -1.48 9.35
CA ILE A 184 5.77 -1.97 10.72
C ILE A 184 4.57 -2.72 11.31
N THR A 185 3.51 -2.96 10.53
CA THR A 185 2.33 -3.72 10.97
C THR A 185 2.49 -5.20 10.62
N GLY A 186 2.04 -6.09 11.53
CA GLY A 186 2.07 -7.53 11.33
C GLY A 186 3.43 -8.18 11.64
N SER A 187 3.55 -9.47 11.31
CA SER A 187 4.81 -10.22 11.53
C SER A 187 5.88 -9.84 10.50
N ARG A 188 7.13 -10.27 10.72
CA ARG A 188 8.21 -10.17 9.72
C ARG A 188 8.33 -11.41 8.82
N VAL A 189 7.41 -12.36 8.93
CA VAL A 189 7.40 -13.57 8.12
C VAL A 189 6.71 -13.28 6.79
N ARG A 190 7.50 -13.09 5.74
CA ARG A 190 7.08 -12.89 4.35
C ARG A 190 6.05 -11.77 4.20
N ASN A 191 6.23 -10.70 4.96
CA ASN A 191 5.32 -9.56 5.01
C ASN A 191 5.55 -8.65 3.79
N TYR A 192 4.69 -8.80 2.79
CA TYR A 192 4.81 -8.09 1.52
C TYR A 192 4.44 -6.60 1.65
N ASP A 193 3.44 -6.24 2.46
CA ASP A 193 3.09 -4.83 2.70
C ASP A 193 4.20 -4.08 3.40
N GLY A 194 4.81 -4.73 4.40
CA GLY A 194 5.95 -4.20 5.13
C GLY A 194 7.14 -3.92 4.23
N LEU A 195 7.39 -4.76 3.23
CA LEU A 195 8.44 -4.53 2.24
C LEU A 195 8.16 -3.32 1.34
N GLY A 196 6.91 -3.13 0.91
CA GLY A 196 6.53 -2.03 0.01
C GLY A 196 6.73 -0.67 0.68
N GLY A 197 6.35 -0.56 1.95
CA GLY A 197 6.59 0.63 2.77
C GLY A 197 8.07 0.95 2.99
N GLN A 198 8.89 -0.08 3.20
CA GLN A 198 10.35 0.11 3.30
C GLN A 198 10.96 0.60 1.99
N LEU A 199 10.53 0.04 0.85
CA LEU A 199 11.00 0.46 -0.46
C LEU A 199 10.69 1.93 -0.72
N LEU A 200 9.45 2.36 -0.48
CA LEU A 200 9.04 3.76 -0.67
C LEU A 200 9.86 4.70 0.22
N PHE A 201 10.00 4.39 1.51
CA PHE A 201 10.77 5.22 2.43
C PHE A 201 12.24 5.34 2.02
N ALA A 202 12.89 4.22 1.72
CA ALA A 202 14.29 4.20 1.32
C ALA A 202 14.50 4.92 -0.02
N TRP A 203 13.56 4.80 -0.95
CA TRP A 203 13.58 5.52 -2.22
C TRP A 203 13.51 7.03 -2.02
N LEU A 204 12.52 7.53 -1.25
CA LEU A 204 12.39 8.96 -0.93
C LEU A 204 13.66 9.49 -0.24
N HIS A 205 14.25 8.70 0.67
CA HIS A 205 15.47 9.07 1.35
C HIS A 205 16.69 9.15 0.41
N GLN A 206 16.89 8.14 -0.44
CA GLN A 206 18.03 8.10 -1.38
C GLN A 206 17.94 9.16 -2.48
N HIS A 207 16.75 9.71 -2.71
CA HIS A 207 16.50 10.78 -3.68
C HIS A 207 16.26 12.13 -3.01
N GLU A 208 16.66 12.29 -1.74
CA GLU A 208 16.66 13.56 -1.01
C GLU A 208 15.27 14.22 -0.86
N ALA A 209 14.18 13.47 -1.01
CA ALA A 209 12.82 13.94 -0.74
C ALA A 209 12.37 13.69 0.71
N LEU A 210 13.09 12.84 1.44
CA LEU A 210 12.85 12.53 2.85
C LEU A 210 14.18 12.52 3.60
N HIS A 211 14.23 13.20 4.75
CA HIS A 211 15.43 13.26 5.58
C HIS A 211 15.13 12.88 7.03
N TRP A 212 16.09 12.18 7.64
CA TRP A 212 16.12 11.95 9.08
C TRP A 212 17.39 12.58 9.66
N THR A 213 17.24 13.77 10.25
CA THR A 213 18.35 14.56 10.80
C THR A 213 17.99 15.04 12.20
N ASP A 214 18.94 14.99 13.14
CA ASP A 214 18.74 15.45 14.52
C ASP A 214 17.46 14.91 15.18
N THR A 215 17.16 13.63 14.94
CA THR A 215 15.96 12.92 15.45
C THR A 215 14.63 13.50 14.97
N ARG A 216 14.63 14.16 13.81
CA ARG A 216 13.46 14.74 13.15
C ARG A 216 13.36 14.20 11.73
N LEU A 217 12.15 13.81 11.35
CA LEU A 217 11.77 13.50 9.99
C LEU A 217 11.30 14.77 9.28
N THR A 218 11.81 15.02 8.09
CA THR A 218 11.34 16.09 7.19
C THR A 218 11.10 15.52 5.80
N ILE A 219 10.08 16.01 5.12
CA ILE A 219 9.75 15.64 3.74
C ILE A 219 9.71 16.93 2.93
N ASP A 220 10.39 16.94 1.78
CA ASP A 220 10.25 17.99 0.78
C ASP A 220 8.93 17.72 0.02
N TRP A 221 7.87 18.42 0.41
CA TRP A 221 6.54 18.22 -0.15
C TRP A 221 6.39 18.71 -1.58
N ASP A 222 7.27 19.62 -2.04
CA ASP A 222 7.27 20.07 -3.43
C ASP A 222 7.91 19.01 -4.34
N ALA A 223 9.00 18.38 -3.88
CA ALA A 223 9.73 17.36 -4.64
C ALA A 223 9.12 15.94 -4.52
N ALA A 224 8.52 15.60 -3.38
CA ALA A 224 8.05 14.25 -3.10
C ALA A 224 7.13 13.65 -4.18
N PRO A 225 6.13 14.36 -4.74
CA PRO A 225 5.26 13.80 -5.77
C PRO A 225 6.00 13.24 -6.98
N ASP A 226 6.97 14.00 -7.52
CA ASP A 226 7.71 13.58 -8.70
C ASP A 226 8.70 12.44 -8.39
N VAL A 227 9.27 12.43 -7.18
CA VAL A 227 10.15 11.32 -6.72
C VAL A 227 9.36 10.02 -6.54
N VAL A 228 8.14 10.06 -6.00
CA VAL A 228 7.26 8.89 -5.89
C VAL A 228 6.84 8.40 -7.28
N VAL A 229 6.51 9.32 -8.20
CA VAL A 229 6.19 8.98 -9.59
C VAL A 229 7.38 8.32 -10.30
N ALA A 230 8.62 8.73 -10.01
CA ALA A 230 9.80 8.06 -10.55
C ALA A 230 9.96 6.61 -10.07
N LEU A 231 9.60 6.30 -8.81
CA LEU A 231 9.53 4.90 -8.34
C LEU A 231 8.44 4.12 -9.07
N SER A 232 7.27 4.74 -9.25
CA SER A 232 6.16 4.20 -10.03
C SER A 232 6.60 3.85 -11.46
N ASP A 233 7.35 4.74 -12.14
CA ASP A 233 7.90 4.48 -13.48
C ASP A 233 8.81 3.26 -13.49
N ARG A 234 9.67 3.11 -12.47
CA ARG A 234 10.60 2.00 -12.38
C ARG A 234 9.89 0.65 -12.20
N ILE A 235 8.84 0.61 -11.38
CA ILE A 235 8.01 -0.59 -11.20
C ILE A 235 7.25 -0.89 -12.49
N ASN A 236 6.65 0.12 -13.13
CA ASN A 236 5.94 -0.07 -14.39
C ASN A 236 6.87 -0.57 -15.51
N GLU A 237 8.12 -0.09 -15.58
CA GLU A 237 9.11 -0.62 -16.53
C GLU A 237 9.43 -2.10 -16.26
N LEU A 238 9.56 -2.50 -15.00
CA LEU A 238 9.77 -3.90 -14.61
C LEU A 238 8.64 -4.79 -15.13
N TYR A 239 7.39 -4.35 -14.95
CA TYR A 239 6.18 -5.07 -15.36
C TYR A 239 5.98 -5.06 -16.87
N TRP A 240 6.22 -3.95 -17.56
CA TRP A 240 6.17 -3.87 -19.01
C TRP A 240 7.12 -4.87 -19.66
N ARG A 241 8.36 -4.99 -19.15
CA ARG A 241 9.35 -5.99 -19.59
C ARG A 241 9.01 -7.43 -19.18
N SER A 242 7.88 -7.68 -18.52
CA SER A 242 7.46 -9.06 -18.20
C SER A 242 6.83 -9.76 -19.41
N ILE A 243 6.33 -9.01 -20.40
CA ILE A 243 5.66 -9.54 -21.60
C ILE A 243 6.55 -10.51 -22.39
N ASP A 244 7.84 -10.20 -22.50
CA ASP A 244 8.82 -10.97 -23.27
C ASP A 244 9.84 -11.71 -22.39
N ARG A 245 9.67 -11.67 -21.06
CA ARG A 245 10.61 -12.26 -20.10
C ARG A 245 10.08 -13.58 -19.52
N PRO A 246 10.89 -14.66 -19.49
CA PRO A 246 10.51 -15.88 -18.77
C PRO A 246 10.23 -15.61 -17.29
N LYS A 247 9.25 -16.31 -16.72
CA LYS A 247 8.77 -16.12 -15.34
C LYS A 247 9.89 -16.02 -14.29
N VAL A 248 10.78 -17.00 -14.20
CA VAL A 248 11.85 -17.00 -13.19
C VAL A 248 12.91 -15.94 -13.45
N ALA A 249 13.16 -15.60 -14.72
CA ALA A 249 14.02 -14.47 -15.07
C ALA A 249 13.38 -13.14 -14.64
N HIS A 250 12.06 -13.02 -14.69
CA HIS A 250 11.36 -11.85 -14.15
C HIS A 250 11.49 -11.75 -12.64
N TRP A 251 11.41 -12.86 -11.91
CA TRP A 251 11.61 -12.87 -10.46
C TRP A 251 13.02 -12.42 -10.06
N LEU A 252 14.05 -12.86 -10.80
CA LEU A 252 15.43 -12.42 -10.59
C LEU A 252 15.61 -10.92 -10.86
N ALA A 253 15.01 -10.39 -11.93
CA ALA A 253 15.07 -8.96 -12.23
C ALA A 253 14.30 -8.09 -11.23
N ALA A 254 13.17 -8.59 -10.71
CA ALA A 254 12.43 -7.93 -9.63
C ALA A 254 13.28 -7.86 -8.35
N TYR A 255 13.96 -8.95 -8.01
CA TYR A 255 14.90 -8.98 -6.89
C TYR A 255 16.06 -8.00 -7.10
N GLU A 256 16.69 -7.98 -8.28
CA GLU A 256 17.75 -7.02 -8.62
C GLU A 256 17.27 -5.56 -8.51
N MET A 257 16.04 -5.26 -8.92
CA MET A 257 15.46 -3.93 -8.75
C MET A 257 15.38 -3.55 -7.27
N LEU A 258 14.86 -4.45 -6.43
CA LEU A 258 14.71 -4.21 -4.99
C LEU A 258 16.05 -3.97 -4.30
N THR A 259 17.08 -4.75 -4.66
CA THR A 259 18.40 -4.68 -4.01
C THR A 259 19.21 -3.44 -4.36
N ARG A 260 18.79 -2.66 -5.36
CA ARG A 260 19.35 -1.33 -5.63
C ARG A 260 18.98 -0.31 -4.56
N THR A 261 17.84 -0.49 -3.91
CA THR A 261 17.34 0.44 -2.88
C THR A 261 17.44 -0.16 -1.48
N LEU A 262 17.10 -1.43 -1.32
CA LEU A 262 17.03 -2.13 -0.04
C LEU A 262 18.19 -3.09 0.12
N THR A 263 18.74 -3.16 1.33
CA THR A 263 19.78 -4.15 1.66
C THR A 263 19.11 -5.48 2.05
N PRO A 264 19.38 -6.59 1.33
CA PRO A 264 18.87 -7.90 1.72
C PRO A 264 19.46 -8.39 3.05
N HIS A 265 18.79 -9.38 3.64
CA HIS A 265 19.33 -10.08 4.81
C HIS A 265 20.72 -10.67 4.50
N PRO A 266 21.72 -10.55 5.39
CA PRO A 266 23.09 -11.04 5.14
C PRO A 266 23.20 -12.54 4.84
N ALA A 267 22.20 -13.32 5.29
CA ALA A 267 22.07 -14.76 5.03
C ALA A 267 21.33 -15.12 3.73
N SER A 268 20.88 -14.14 2.95
CA SER A 268 20.09 -14.37 1.75
C SER A 268 20.83 -15.22 0.71
N GLN A 269 20.18 -16.30 0.26
CA GLN A 269 20.66 -17.09 -0.87
C GLN A 269 20.47 -16.34 -2.20
N TRP A 270 19.40 -15.56 -2.31
CA TRP A 270 19.12 -14.75 -3.48
C TRP A 270 20.20 -13.68 -3.72
N ALA A 271 20.60 -12.96 -2.66
CA ALA A 271 21.66 -11.95 -2.74
C ALA A 271 23.05 -12.54 -3.07
N ARG A 272 23.30 -13.80 -2.66
CA ARG A 272 24.56 -14.51 -2.96
C ARG A 272 24.58 -15.15 -4.35
N GLY A 273 23.43 -15.21 -5.02
CA GLY A 273 23.21 -16.01 -6.22
C GLY A 273 22.69 -17.40 -5.88
N LEU A 274 21.54 -17.75 -6.47
CA LEU A 274 20.96 -19.08 -6.33
C LEU A 274 21.85 -20.13 -7.04
N PRO A 275 21.98 -21.34 -6.48
CA PRO A 275 22.76 -22.41 -7.12
C PRO A 275 22.10 -22.91 -8.41
N ASP A 276 22.89 -23.48 -9.32
CA ASP A 276 22.44 -24.01 -10.60
C ASP A 276 21.29 -25.03 -10.47
N GLU A 277 21.26 -25.81 -9.39
CA GLU A 277 20.16 -26.74 -9.09
C GLU A 277 18.81 -26.02 -8.95
N ILE A 278 18.80 -24.85 -8.29
CA ILE A 278 17.59 -24.03 -8.18
C ILE A 278 17.34 -23.31 -9.50
N LEU A 279 18.38 -22.75 -10.13
CA LEU A 279 18.23 -21.95 -11.34
C LEU A 279 17.68 -22.77 -12.53
N ALA A 280 18.15 -23.99 -12.70
CA ALA A 280 17.67 -24.94 -13.71
C ALA A 280 16.46 -25.77 -13.24
N GLY A 281 16.05 -25.62 -11.98
CA GLY A 281 14.98 -26.37 -11.34
C GLY A 281 13.59 -25.75 -11.48
N PRO A 282 12.57 -26.35 -10.83
CA PRO A 282 11.22 -25.82 -10.85
C PRO A 282 11.10 -24.52 -10.03
N PRO A 283 10.13 -23.62 -10.35
CA PRO A 283 9.93 -22.35 -9.64
C PRO A 283 9.77 -22.45 -8.12
N LYS A 284 9.32 -23.62 -7.61
CA LYS A 284 9.22 -23.88 -6.17
C LYS A 284 10.56 -23.66 -5.45
N GLY A 285 11.69 -24.07 -6.04
CA GLY A 285 13.01 -23.90 -5.43
C GLY A 285 13.35 -22.43 -5.17
N TYR A 286 13.01 -21.54 -6.11
CA TYR A 286 13.15 -20.09 -5.95
C TYR A 286 12.35 -19.59 -4.74
N THR A 287 11.08 -20.00 -4.63
CA THR A 287 10.20 -19.58 -3.52
C THR A 287 10.63 -20.11 -2.16
N ASP A 288 11.16 -21.34 -2.12
CA ASP A 288 11.61 -21.97 -0.88
C ASP A 288 12.94 -21.36 -0.38
N ALA A 289 13.76 -20.82 -1.28
CA ALA A 289 15.04 -20.20 -0.95
C ALA A 289 14.92 -18.77 -0.38
N VAL A 290 13.74 -18.13 -0.49
CA VAL A 290 13.49 -16.80 0.10
C VAL A 290 13.35 -16.94 1.61
N LEU A 291 14.09 -16.12 2.36
CA LEU A 291 13.98 -16.08 3.81
C LEU A 291 12.62 -15.51 4.24
N ASP A 292 12.23 -15.82 5.47
CA ASP A 292 11.01 -15.24 6.04
C ASP A 292 11.12 -13.72 6.11
N ASP A 293 12.25 -13.17 6.58
CA ASP A 293 12.56 -11.74 6.52
C ASP A 293 13.74 -11.48 5.56
N GLU A 294 13.47 -11.59 4.27
CA GLU A 294 14.47 -11.41 3.20
C GLU A 294 15.04 -9.98 3.16
N PHE A 295 14.27 -9.00 3.61
CA PHE A 295 14.62 -7.57 3.66
C PHE A 295 14.29 -7.02 5.06
N PRO A 296 15.22 -7.19 6.02
CA PRO A 296 14.99 -6.81 7.41
C PRO A 296 14.84 -5.30 7.57
N LEU A 297 14.22 -4.91 8.69
CA LEU A 297 13.99 -3.50 9.01
C LEU A 297 15.30 -2.70 9.06
N SER A 298 15.27 -1.49 8.51
CA SER A 298 16.32 -0.50 8.75
C SER A 298 16.34 -0.08 10.22
N MET A 299 17.44 0.53 10.68
CA MET A 299 17.52 1.02 12.06
C MET A 299 16.41 2.01 12.42
N PHE A 300 15.99 2.84 11.45
CA PHE A 300 14.85 3.75 11.62
C PHE A 300 13.58 2.95 11.95
N TYR A 301 13.28 1.92 11.17
CA TYR A 301 12.08 1.11 11.35
C TYR A 301 12.12 0.22 12.58
N GLU A 302 13.28 -0.30 12.97
CA GLU A 302 13.42 -1.01 14.24
C GLU A 302 13.06 -0.13 15.44
N ALA A 303 13.48 1.15 15.41
CA ALA A 303 13.17 2.10 16.47
C ALA A 303 11.69 2.55 16.43
N LEU A 304 11.17 2.84 15.23
CA LEU A 304 9.78 3.26 15.05
C LEU A 304 8.80 2.14 15.46
N SER A 305 9.05 0.91 15.01
CA SER A 305 8.21 -0.26 15.34
C SER A 305 8.05 -0.45 16.85
N LYS A 306 9.16 -0.35 17.61
CA LYS A 306 9.13 -0.45 19.08
C LYS A 306 8.26 0.63 19.73
N LYS A 307 8.31 1.86 19.22
CA LYS A 307 7.53 2.99 19.75
C LYS A 307 6.06 2.94 19.33
N MET A 308 5.77 2.41 18.15
CA MET A 308 4.43 2.35 17.56
C MET A 308 3.65 1.09 17.93
N ALA A 309 4.30 0.06 18.49
CA ALA A 309 3.68 -1.23 18.78
C ALA A 309 2.33 -1.12 19.52
N GLY A 310 2.30 -0.39 20.64
CA GLY A 310 1.06 -0.20 21.41
C GLY A 310 0.00 0.63 20.68
N VAL A 311 0.40 1.57 19.81
CA VAL A 311 -0.53 2.34 18.99
C VAL A 311 -1.17 1.43 17.95
N ILE A 312 -0.38 0.64 17.22
CA ILE A 312 -0.89 -0.28 16.19
C ILE A 312 -1.81 -1.33 16.83
N GLU A 313 -1.41 -1.92 17.96
CA GLU A 313 -2.25 -2.89 18.69
C GLU A 313 -3.60 -2.29 19.10
N SER A 314 -3.62 -1.02 19.52
CA SER A 314 -4.86 -0.32 19.90
C SER A 314 -5.85 -0.08 18.75
N THR A 315 -5.44 -0.32 17.50
CA THR A 315 -6.31 -0.11 16.33
C THR A 315 -7.12 -1.35 15.91
N ALA A 316 -6.94 -2.48 16.60
CA ALA A 316 -7.80 -3.64 16.38
C ALA A 316 -9.28 -3.27 16.58
N GLY A 317 -10.14 -3.65 15.64
CA GLY A 317 -11.58 -3.41 15.72
C GLY A 317 -12.03 -1.96 15.52
N ILE A 318 -11.12 -1.00 15.42
CA ILE A 318 -11.44 0.43 15.35
C ILE A 318 -12.39 0.75 14.18
N THR A 319 -13.24 1.74 14.41
CA THR A 319 -14.20 2.31 13.47
C THR A 319 -14.19 3.82 13.57
N GLY A 320 -14.81 4.50 12.59
CA GLY A 320 -14.92 5.96 12.62
C GLY A 320 -15.63 6.52 13.85
N THR A 321 -16.49 5.72 14.51
CA THR A 321 -17.22 6.12 15.73
C THR A 321 -16.48 5.81 17.03
N THR A 322 -15.58 4.84 17.04
CA THR A 322 -14.83 4.42 18.23
C THR A 322 -13.48 5.12 18.36
N ASP A 323 -12.92 5.67 17.28
CA ASP A 323 -11.70 6.48 17.31
C ASP A 323 -11.86 7.81 18.06
N ALA A 324 -13.07 8.37 18.07
CA ALA A 324 -13.42 9.62 18.75
C ALA A 324 -13.53 9.51 20.28
N ALA A 325 -13.42 8.30 20.85
CA ALA A 325 -13.42 8.01 22.28
C ALA A 325 -11.98 7.88 22.85
#